data_AF-A0A507C6A4-F1
#
_entry.id   AF-A0A507C6A4-F1
#
_cell.length_a   1.000
_cell.length_b   1.000
_cell.length_c   1.000
_cell.angle_alpha   90.00
_cell.angle_beta   90.00
_cell.angle_gamma   90.00
#
_symmetry.space_group_name_H-M   'P 1'
#
loop_
_entity.id
_entity.type
_entity.pdbx_description
1 polymer ?
#
loop_
_entity_poly.entity_id
_entity_poly.type
_entity_poly.pdbx_seq_one_letter_code
_entity_poly.pdbx_strand_id
1 'polypeptide(L)'
;MHWRISILLALAISLVGNLPAVHASKTLQLADIVFTINKGGDNQKITENLKYPAKLPSTLPTIKNTDTVKLSFTASFSDGSALPGLHQAVLSLQSTDPVSRVATQIATKLDVAYACDKGRGASYSVSTDFGTQDTIDAFLAHSGSYDAILYIAHSESSTPLAYPMGSIRINFPINAQVSIKPSMPESFRPEKEIHHIFRLPDKQAPKWLSGLFTILVVVPWVFLLAAWGILGANISNAFEPSTIVPAIAFFASLGGWVYLMYMYWLKLNMFQFLYYGGLLGLATFVVGRRALVDRAQLRLKKGY
;
A
#
# COMPACT_ATOMS: atom_id res chain seq x y z
N MET A 1 77.65 -32.33 -4.21
CA MET A 1 77.63 -31.88 -5.62
C MET A 1 76.31 -32.27 -6.34
N HIS A 2 75.18 -32.33 -5.63
CA HIS A 2 73.91 -32.91 -6.15
C HIS A 2 72.77 -31.90 -6.38
N TRP A 3 72.97 -30.62 -6.08
CA TRP A 3 71.93 -29.59 -6.31
C TRP A 3 71.95 -29.06 -7.76
N ARG A 4 73.09 -29.04 -8.44
CA ARG A 4 73.18 -28.42 -9.78
C ARG A 4 72.49 -29.23 -10.90
N ILE A 5 72.27 -30.53 -10.73
CA ILE A 5 71.64 -31.39 -11.74
C ILE A 5 70.11 -31.28 -11.69
N SER A 6 69.51 -31.06 -10.51
CA SER A 6 68.06 -30.92 -10.35
C SER A 6 67.51 -29.60 -10.92
N ILE A 7 68.32 -28.53 -10.96
CA ILE A 7 67.90 -27.25 -11.55
C ILE A 7 67.85 -27.32 -13.07
N LEU A 8 68.78 -28.05 -13.71
CA LEU A 8 68.79 -28.18 -15.17
C LEU A 8 67.69 -29.11 -15.69
N LEU A 9 67.28 -30.12 -14.91
CA LEU A 9 66.15 -30.98 -15.27
C LEU A 9 64.79 -30.26 -15.10
N ALA A 10 64.65 -29.37 -14.12
CA ALA A 10 63.44 -28.56 -13.93
C ALA A 10 63.28 -27.47 -15.01
N LEU A 11 64.38 -26.98 -15.59
CA LEU A 11 64.35 -25.95 -16.64
C LEU A 11 64.12 -26.53 -18.05
N ALA A 12 64.38 -27.83 -18.26
CA ALA A 12 64.11 -28.50 -19.52
C ALA A 12 62.63 -28.92 -19.68
N ILE A 13 61.90 -29.12 -18.58
CA ILE A 13 60.48 -29.50 -18.59
C ILE A 13 59.57 -28.28 -18.81
N SER A 14 60.03 -27.06 -18.52
CA SER A 14 59.25 -25.84 -18.76
C SER A 14 59.33 -25.31 -20.20
N LEU A 15 60.18 -25.88 -21.08
CA LEU A 15 60.38 -25.38 -22.44
C LEU A 15 59.61 -26.13 -23.54
N VAL A 16 58.85 -27.18 -23.22
CA VAL A 16 58.04 -27.94 -24.21
C VAL A 16 56.54 -27.60 -24.13
N GLY A 17 56.12 -26.76 -23.17
CA GLY A 17 54.70 -26.54 -22.86
C GLY A 17 54.00 -25.37 -23.53
N ASN A 18 54.60 -24.66 -24.49
CA ASN A 18 54.00 -23.50 -25.14
C ASN A 18 54.11 -23.56 -26.66
N LEU A 19 53.57 -24.63 -27.25
CA LEU A 19 53.01 -24.49 -28.59
C LEU A 19 51.60 -23.91 -28.37
N PRO A 20 51.29 -22.69 -28.83
CA PRO A 20 49.90 -22.30 -28.95
C PRO A 20 49.29 -23.27 -29.95
N ALA A 21 48.52 -24.24 -29.46
CA ALA A 21 47.58 -24.93 -30.31
C ALA A 21 46.62 -23.84 -30.78
N VAL A 22 46.90 -23.29 -31.96
CA VAL A 22 45.97 -22.47 -32.73
C VAL A 22 44.83 -23.43 -33.05
N HIS A 23 43.92 -23.57 -32.09
CA HIS A 23 42.62 -24.18 -32.33
C HIS A 23 41.99 -23.22 -33.33
N ALA A 24 41.86 -23.68 -34.57
CA ALA A 24 41.08 -22.98 -35.56
C ALA A 24 39.74 -22.66 -34.91
N SER A 25 39.54 -21.38 -34.64
CA SER A 25 38.37 -20.90 -33.92
C SER A 25 37.20 -21.06 -34.88
N LYS A 26 36.42 -22.13 -34.70
CA LYS A 26 35.26 -22.40 -35.55
C LYS A 26 34.24 -21.29 -35.36
N THR A 27 33.75 -20.72 -36.45
CA THR A 27 32.68 -19.72 -36.40
C THR A 27 31.33 -20.39 -36.66
N LEU A 28 30.27 -19.91 -35.99
CA LEU A 28 28.93 -20.44 -36.17
C LEU A 28 28.27 -19.79 -37.39
N GLN A 29 27.59 -20.61 -38.19
CA GLN A 29 26.79 -20.18 -39.32
C GLN A 29 25.34 -20.65 -39.16
N LEU A 30 24.43 -19.80 -39.63
CA LEU A 30 22.99 -20.05 -39.64
C LEU A 30 22.54 -20.32 -41.07
N ALA A 31 21.78 -21.40 -41.24
CA ALA A 31 21.11 -21.76 -42.48
C ALA A 31 19.61 -21.99 -42.23
N ASP A 32 18.82 -21.89 -43.29
CA ASP A 32 17.39 -22.22 -43.28
C ASP A 32 16.59 -21.55 -42.15
N ILE A 33 16.81 -20.25 -41.93
CA ILE A 33 16.06 -19.49 -40.93
C ILE A 33 14.65 -19.27 -41.49
N VAL A 34 13.67 -19.89 -40.86
CA VAL A 34 12.26 -19.80 -41.21
C VAL A 34 11.49 -19.21 -40.04
N PHE A 35 10.94 -18.02 -40.24
CA PHE A 35 10.06 -17.37 -39.29
C PHE A 35 8.61 -17.51 -39.76
N THR A 36 7.76 -18.07 -38.91
CA THR A 36 6.36 -18.37 -39.23
C THR A 36 5.44 -17.73 -38.22
N ILE A 37 4.40 -17.05 -38.71
CA ILE A 37 3.25 -16.63 -37.91
C ILE A 37 2.05 -17.43 -38.40
N ASN A 38 1.48 -18.29 -37.56
CA ASN A 38 0.18 -18.90 -37.84
C ASN A 38 -0.90 -18.07 -37.15
N LYS A 39 -1.81 -17.48 -37.92
CA LYS A 39 -2.93 -16.70 -37.39
C LYS A 39 -4.08 -17.61 -37.02
N GLY A 40 -4.42 -17.71 -35.74
CA GLY A 40 -5.48 -18.60 -35.26
C GLY A 40 -6.89 -18.22 -35.71
N GLY A 41 -7.13 -16.93 -36.00
CA GLY A 41 -8.46 -16.44 -36.41
C GLY A 41 -8.84 -16.70 -37.87
N ASP A 42 -7.86 -16.93 -38.75
CA ASP A 42 -8.07 -16.97 -40.22
C ASP A 42 -7.41 -18.20 -40.88
N ASN A 43 -6.82 -19.11 -40.07
CA ASN A 43 -6.00 -20.24 -40.52
C ASN A 43 -4.91 -19.88 -41.56
N GLN A 44 -4.51 -18.61 -41.60
CA GLN A 44 -3.51 -18.11 -42.52
C GLN A 44 -2.12 -18.27 -41.92
N LYS A 45 -1.23 -18.94 -42.67
CA LYS A 45 0.17 -19.12 -42.31
C LYS A 45 1.04 -18.17 -43.12
N ILE A 46 1.77 -17.30 -42.45
CA ILE A 46 2.74 -16.38 -43.07
C ILE A 46 4.12 -16.92 -42.74
N THR A 47 4.91 -17.23 -43.76
CA THR A 47 6.24 -17.84 -43.62
C THR A 47 7.25 -16.97 -44.34
N GLU A 48 8.23 -16.47 -43.58
CA GLU A 48 9.35 -15.68 -44.09
C GLU A 48 10.63 -16.51 -44.00
N ASN A 49 11.27 -16.73 -45.14
CA ASN A 49 12.55 -17.42 -45.22
C ASN A 49 13.67 -16.39 -45.26
N LEU A 50 14.49 -16.37 -44.22
CA LEU A 50 15.60 -15.44 -44.08
C LEU A 50 16.92 -16.15 -44.40
N LYS A 51 17.79 -15.43 -45.13
CA LYS A 51 19.20 -15.80 -45.28
C LYS A 51 20.00 -14.93 -44.35
N TYR A 52 20.85 -15.49 -43.51
CA TYR A 52 21.73 -14.67 -42.66
C TYR A 52 22.67 -13.81 -43.53
N PRO A 53 22.81 -12.48 -43.30
CA PRO A 53 22.30 -11.66 -42.18
C PRO A 53 21.10 -10.76 -42.55
N ALA A 54 20.21 -11.19 -43.44
CA ALA A 54 19.04 -10.42 -43.89
C ALA A 54 17.92 -10.34 -42.85
N LYS A 55 17.52 -9.12 -42.50
CA LYS A 55 16.49 -8.85 -41.48
C LYS A 55 15.07 -9.17 -41.99
N LEU A 56 14.18 -9.43 -41.04
CA LEU A 56 12.73 -9.52 -41.20
C LEU A 56 12.20 -8.24 -41.86
N PRO A 57 11.22 -8.36 -42.77
CA PRO A 57 10.60 -7.22 -43.41
C PRO A 57 9.83 -6.36 -42.40
N SER A 58 9.88 -5.04 -42.56
CA SER A 58 9.16 -4.08 -41.68
C SER A 58 7.63 -4.10 -41.88
N THR A 59 7.14 -4.82 -42.88
CA THR A 59 5.72 -4.94 -43.26
C THR A 59 5.02 -6.14 -42.61
N LEU A 60 5.66 -6.81 -41.65
CA LEU A 60 5.04 -7.94 -40.95
C LEU A 60 3.73 -7.54 -40.26
N PRO A 61 2.70 -8.40 -40.31
CA PRO A 61 1.46 -8.13 -39.61
C PRO A 61 1.65 -8.15 -38.10
N THR A 62 0.83 -7.38 -37.40
CA THR A 62 0.78 -7.38 -35.94
C THR A 62 0.33 -8.74 -35.42
N ILE A 63 1.12 -9.33 -34.54
CA ILE A 63 0.86 -10.60 -33.85
C ILE A 63 -0.22 -10.35 -32.78
N LYS A 64 -1.29 -11.14 -32.81
CA LYS A 64 -2.40 -11.06 -31.86
C LYS A 64 -2.37 -12.23 -30.87
N ASN A 65 -3.20 -12.13 -29.84
CA ASN A 65 -3.42 -13.15 -28.79
C ASN A 65 -4.00 -14.50 -29.29
N THR A 66 -4.17 -14.70 -30.59
CA THR A 66 -4.61 -15.99 -31.17
C THR A 66 -3.54 -16.61 -32.03
N ASP A 67 -2.40 -15.93 -32.17
CA ASP A 67 -1.40 -16.25 -33.16
C ASP A 67 -0.26 -17.04 -32.52
N THR A 68 0.23 -18.04 -33.24
CA THR A 68 1.40 -18.81 -32.83
C THR A 68 2.59 -18.38 -33.68
N VAL A 69 3.68 -18.02 -33.03
CA VAL A 69 4.94 -17.67 -33.69
C VAL A 69 5.89 -18.84 -33.56
N LYS A 70 6.41 -19.29 -34.70
CA LYS A 70 7.40 -20.35 -34.77
C LYS A 70 8.64 -19.87 -35.49
N LEU A 71 9.79 -20.04 -34.85
CA LEU A 71 11.09 -19.85 -35.48
C LEU A 71 11.76 -21.22 -35.60
N SER A 72 12.31 -21.51 -36.78
CA SER A 72 13.12 -22.69 -37.04
C SER A 72 14.39 -22.29 -37.77
N PHE A 73 15.52 -22.89 -37.42
CA PHE A 73 16.80 -22.61 -38.07
C PHE A 73 17.73 -23.82 -37.95
N THR A 74 18.72 -23.89 -38.83
CA THR A 74 19.80 -24.88 -38.79
C THR A 74 21.10 -24.18 -38.44
N ALA A 75 21.88 -24.75 -37.52
CA ALA A 75 23.18 -24.21 -37.14
C ALA A 75 24.31 -25.16 -37.52
N SER A 76 25.36 -24.65 -38.16
CA SER A 76 26.55 -25.40 -38.54
C SER A 76 27.82 -24.61 -38.24
N PHE A 77 28.97 -25.29 -38.20
CA PHE A 77 30.24 -24.58 -38.20
C PHE A 77 30.59 -24.12 -39.62
N SER A 78 31.30 -22.99 -39.74
CA SER A 78 31.84 -22.48 -41.00
C SER A 78 32.71 -23.47 -41.76
N ASP A 79 33.31 -24.40 -41.02
CA ASP A 79 34.31 -25.33 -41.52
C ASP A 79 33.67 -26.63 -42.07
N GLY A 80 32.34 -26.69 -42.12
CA GLY A 80 31.58 -27.85 -42.60
C GLY A 80 31.53 -29.05 -41.65
N SER A 81 32.21 -28.97 -40.49
CA SER A 81 32.16 -30.02 -39.47
C SER A 81 30.78 -30.11 -38.82
N ALA A 82 30.32 -31.33 -38.54
CA ALA A 82 29.04 -31.58 -37.87
C ALA A 82 29.02 -30.96 -36.47
N LEU A 83 27.94 -30.25 -36.13
CA LEU A 83 27.75 -29.61 -34.85
C LEU A 83 27.05 -30.61 -33.88
N PRO A 84 27.70 -31.04 -32.79
CA PRO A 84 27.13 -32.06 -31.89
C PRO A 84 25.88 -31.57 -31.15
N GLY A 85 25.75 -30.26 -30.95
CA GLY A 85 24.58 -29.59 -30.42
C GLY A 85 24.94 -28.19 -29.92
N LEU A 86 24.02 -27.23 -30.00
CA LEU A 86 24.22 -25.90 -29.43
C LEU A 86 24.11 -26.00 -27.90
N HIS A 87 24.97 -25.29 -27.19
CA HIS A 87 24.87 -25.20 -25.72
C HIS A 87 23.82 -24.17 -25.31
N GLN A 88 23.66 -23.12 -26.10
CA GLN A 88 22.66 -22.09 -25.89
C GLN A 88 22.04 -21.70 -27.22
N ALA A 89 20.71 -21.74 -27.27
CA ALA A 89 19.91 -21.26 -28.38
C ALA A 89 18.68 -20.58 -27.77
N VAL A 90 18.61 -19.26 -27.86
CA VAL A 90 17.58 -18.47 -27.19
C VAL A 90 17.05 -17.40 -28.14
N LEU A 91 15.74 -17.36 -28.29
CA LEU A 91 15.04 -16.25 -28.92
C LEU A 91 14.64 -15.24 -27.84
N SER A 92 15.23 -14.05 -27.88
CA SER A 92 14.87 -12.93 -27.01
C SER A 92 14.04 -11.91 -27.78
N LEU A 93 13.00 -11.41 -27.11
CA LEU A 93 12.09 -10.40 -27.60
C LEU A 93 12.19 -9.20 -26.65
N GLN A 94 12.90 -8.17 -27.09
CA GLN A 94 13.16 -6.97 -26.28
C GLN A 94 12.23 -5.83 -26.70
N SER A 95 11.47 -5.28 -25.76
CA SER A 95 10.60 -4.13 -26.02
C SER A 95 11.42 -2.90 -26.39
N THR A 96 11.00 -2.20 -27.45
CA THR A 96 11.56 -0.91 -27.83
C THR A 96 11.14 0.18 -26.84
N ASP A 97 9.89 0.11 -26.38
CA ASP A 97 9.29 1.07 -25.45
C ASP A 97 9.54 0.66 -23.99
N PRO A 98 9.82 1.62 -23.09
CA PRO A 98 10.04 1.31 -21.68
C PRO A 98 8.71 0.92 -21.02
N VAL A 99 8.69 -0.25 -20.36
CA VAL A 99 7.51 -0.77 -19.68
C VAL A 99 7.62 -0.44 -18.19
N SER A 100 6.69 0.36 -17.68
CA SER A 100 6.59 0.65 -16.25
C SER A 100 6.16 -0.61 -15.50
N ARG A 101 7.12 -1.31 -14.88
CA ARG A 101 6.80 -2.41 -13.97
C ARG A 101 6.23 -1.81 -12.69
N VAL A 102 4.97 -2.12 -12.39
CA VAL A 102 4.24 -1.66 -11.18
C VAL A 102 5.05 -1.89 -9.90
N ALA A 103 5.89 -2.92 -9.88
CA ALA A 103 6.70 -3.29 -8.72
C ALA A 103 7.96 -2.44 -8.48
N THR A 104 8.54 -1.80 -9.50
CA THR A 104 9.85 -1.13 -9.35
C THR A 104 9.79 0.38 -9.55
N GLN A 105 8.68 0.94 -10.05
CA GLN A 105 8.55 2.36 -10.43
C GLN A 105 9.64 2.88 -11.40
N ILE A 106 10.51 1.99 -11.91
CA ILE A 106 11.55 2.26 -12.88
C ILE A 106 11.08 1.66 -14.20
N ALA A 107 10.94 2.50 -15.22
CA ALA A 107 10.57 2.05 -16.56
C ALA A 107 11.80 1.41 -17.21
N THR A 108 11.77 0.10 -17.42
CA THR A 108 12.85 -0.66 -18.05
C THR A 108 12.35 -1.29 -19.34
N LYS A 109 13.25 -1.51 -20.31
CA LYS A 109 12.91 -2.33 -21.48
C LYS A 109 12.60 -3.75 -21.01
N LEU A 110 11.42 -4.25 -21.37
CA LEU A 110 11.02 -5.62 -21.10
C LEU A 110 11.79 -6.56 -22.03
N ASP A 111 12.32 -7.66 -21.52
CA ASP A 111 12.98 -8.69 -22.31
C ASP A 111 12.37 -10.04 -21.93
N VAL A 112 11.84 -10.74 -22.93
CA VAL A 112 11.25 -12.06 -22.79
C VAL A 112 12.04 -13.04 -23.64
N ALA A 113 12.61 -14.06 -23.00
CA ALA A 113 13.47 -15.04 -23.64
C ALA A 113 12.83 -16.43 -23.68
N TYR A 114 12.85 -17.06 -24.84
CA TYR A 114 12.38 -18.43 -25.06
C TYR A 114 13.55 -19.31 -25.49
N ALA A 115 13.71 -20.46 -24.83
CA ALA A 115 14.69 -21.46 -25.23
C ALA A 115 14.26 -22.14 -26.55
N CYS A 116 15.21 -22.39 -27.44
CA CYS A 116 14.97 -23.13 -28.67
C CYS A 116 15.23 -24.62 -28.43
N ASP A 117 14.23 -25.44 -28.75
CA ASP A 117 14.33 -26.89 -28.65
C ASP A 117 15.17 -27.47 -29.79
N LYS A 118 15.97 -28.50 -29.46
CA LYS A 118 16.72 -29.26 -30.46
C LYS A 118 15.78 -30.22 -31.20
N GLY A 119 15.72 -30.08 -32.52
CA GLY A 119 15.01 -30.98 -33.42
C GLY A 119 15.87 -32.15 -33.90
N ARG A 120 15.52 -32.71 -35.07
CA ARG A 120 16.34 -33.73 -35.73
C ARG A 120 17.57 -33.09 -36.39
N GLY A 121 18.73 -33.72 -36.21
CA GLY A 121 20.00 -33.25 -36.76
C GLY A 121 20.46 -31.94 -36.12
N ALA A 122 20.84 -30.98 -36.95
CA ALA A 122 21.33 -29.66 -36.54
C ALA A 122 20.24 -28.57 -36.54
N SER A 123 18.96 -28.98 -36.52
CA SER A 123 17.80 -28.09 -36.57
C SER A 123 17.35 -27.71 -35.16
N TYR A 124 16.98 -26.44 -34.96
CA TYR A 124 16.43 -25.91 -33.72
C TYR A 124 15.12 -25.20 -34.01
N SER A 125 14.19 -25.25 -33.07
CA SER A 125 12.93 -24.54 -33.21
C SER A 125 12.38 -24.06 -31.89
N VAL A 126 11.68 -22.94 -31.92
CA VAL A 126 10.89 -22.43 -30.81
C VAL A 126 9.49 -22.12 -31.33
N SER A 127 8.46 -22.47 -30.57
CA SER A 127 7.06 -22.19 -30.89
C SER A 127 6.42 -21.55 -29.67
N THR A 128 5.98 -20.31 -29.81
CA THR A 128 5.34 -19.53 -28.76
C THR A 128 3.91 -19.23 -29.17
N ASP A 129 2.96 -19.64 -28.33
CA ASP A 129 1.54 -19.33 -28.50
C ASP A 129 1.16 -18.12 -27.65
N PHE A 130 0.88 -16.99 -28.32
CA PHE A 130 0.55 -15.73 -27.68
C PHE A 130 -0.82 -15.72 -27.01
N GLY A 131 -1.66 -16.76 -27.17
CA GLY A 131 -2.97 -16.85 -26.52
C GLY A 131 -2.97 -17.50 -25.14
N THR A 132 -1.83 -18.05 -24.72
CA THR A 132 -1.70 -18.71 -23.42
C THR A 132 -1.51 -17.70 -22.29
N GLN A 133 -2.08 -17.97 -21.12
CA GLN A 133 -1.94 -17.10 -19.94
C GLN A 133 -0.47 -16.90 -19.55
N ASP A 134 0.38 -17.91 -19.73
CA ASP A 134 1.81 -17.84 -19.42
C ASP A 134 2.56 -16.82 -20.29
N THR A 135 2.21 -16.70 -21.58
CA THR A 135 2.82 -15.70 -22.46
C THR A 135 2.30 -14.31 -22.17
N ILE A 136 1.00 -14.16 -21.92
CA ILE A 136 0.41 -12.89 -21.49
C ILE A 136 1.09 -12.39 -20.21
N ASP A 137 1.34 -13.29 -19.25
CA ASP A 137 2.02 -12.96 -18.00
C ASP A 137 3.51 -12.64 -18.23
N ALA A 138 4.21 -13.39 -19.10
CA ALA A 138 5.61 -13.14 -19.44
C ALA A 138 5.81 -11.76 -20.10
N PHE A 139 4.89 -11.36 -20.97
CA PHE A 139 4.89 -10.04 -21.62
C PHE A 139 4.22 -8.94 -20.80
N LEU A 140 3.71 -9.23 -19.61
CA LEU A 140 2.94 -8.30 -18.77
C LEU A 140 1.78 -7.62 -19.52
N ALA A 141 1.18 -8.31 -20.49
CA ALA A 141 0.20 -7.77 -21.45
C ALA A 141 0.63 -6.47 -22.16
N HIS A 142 1.94 -6.21 -22.31
CA HIS A 142 2.44 -5.00 -22.96
C HIS A 142 2.36 -5.11 -24.49
N SER A 143 1.44 -4.34 -25.09
CA SER A 143 1.35 -4.18 -26.54
C SER A 143 2.36 -3.14 -27.03
N GLY A 144 3.17 -3.50 -28.03
CA GLY A 144 4.26 -2.64 -28.49
C GLY A 144 5.09 -3.25 -29.62
N SER A 145 6.17 -2.55 -29.97
CA SER A 145 7.19 -3.08 -30.88
C SER A 145 8.29 -3.77 -30.08
N TYR A 146 8.68 -4.95 -30.53
CA TYR A 146 9.72 -5.78 -29.91
C TYR A 146 10.80 -6.10 -30.94
N ASP A 147 12.06 -5.94 -30.56
CA ASP A 147 13.20 -6.38 -31.35
C ASP A 147 13.45 -7.86 -31.08
N ALA A 148 13.38 -8.67 -32.14
CA ALA A 148 13.63 -10.10 -32.09
C ALA A 148 15.11 -10.39 -32.34
N ILE A 149 15.77 -10.96 -31.33
CA ILE A 149 17.20 -11.27 -31.36
C ILE A 149 17.39 -12.76 -31.08
N LEU A 150 18.07 -13.44 -32.00
CA LEU A 150 18.43 -14.84 -31.85
C LEU A 150 19.86 -14.93 -31.30
N TYR A 151 20.01 -15.45 -30.09
CA TYR A 151 21.30 -15.70 -29.45
C TYR A 151 21.67 -17.18 -29.57
N ILE A 152 22.85 -17.44 -30.12
CA ILE A 152 23.38 -18.79 -30.30
C ILE A 152 24.81 -18.84 -29.78
N ALA A 153 25.10 -19.84 -28.95
CA ALA A 153 26.45 -20.07 -28.46
C ALA A 153 26.78 -21.56 -28.35
N HIS A 154 28.05 -21.87 -28.55
CA HIS A 154 28.63 -23.18 -28.37
C HIS A 154 30.05 -23.07 -27.78
N SER A 155 30.52 -24.11 -27.11
CA SER A 155 31.79 -24.10 -26.35
C SER A 155 33.00 -24.14 -27.27
N GLU A 156 32.91 -24.83 -28.41
CA GLU A 156 33.95 -24.87 -29.44
C GLU A 156 33.98 -23.62 -30.33
N SER A 157 32.96 -22.75 -30.25
CA SER A 157 32.94 -21.48 -31.00
C SER A 157 33.57 -20.36 -30.20
N SER A 158 34.50 -19.63 -30.80
CA SER A 158 35.18 -18.50 -30.14
C SER A 158 34.28 -17.28 -29.93
N THR A 159 33.25 -17.13 -30.76
CA THR A 159 32.38 -15.96 -30.80
C THR A 159 30.92 -16.41 -30.75
N PRO A 160 30.16 -16.03 -29.71
CA PRO A 160 28.72 -16.26 -29.69
C PRO A 160 28.06 -15.39 -30.75
N LEU A 161 27.06 -15.95 -31.44
CA LEU A 161 26.36 -15.28 -32.52
C LEU A 161 25.07 -14.63 -31.98
N ALA A 162 25.00 -13.30 -32.03
CA ALA A 162 23.79 -12.54 -31.77
C ALA A 162 23.22 -12.01 -33.08
N TYR A 163 22.09 -12.57 -33.50
CA TYR A 163 21.46 -12.22 -34.77
C TYR A 163 20.17 -11.40 -34.54
N PRO A 164 20.22 -10.06 -34.73
CA PRO A 164 19.03 -9.21 -34.65
C PRO A 164 18.18 -9.42 -35.91
N MET A 165 17.15 -10.25 -35.80
CA MET A 165 16.28 -10.61 -36.92
C MET A 165 15.44 -9.41 -37.36
N GLY A 166 15.05 -8.51 -36.47
CA GLY A 166 14.28 -7.31 -36.81
C GLY A 166 13.16 -7.05 -35.81
N SER A 167 12.35 -6.04 -36.07
CA SER A 167 11.26 -5.65 -35.19
C SER A 167 9.95 -6.35 -35.56
N ILE A 168 9.24 -6.82 -34.53
CA ILE A 168 7.91 -7.40 -34.62
C ILE A 168 6.93 -6.58 -33.76
N ARG A 169 5.68 -6.48 -34.18
CA ARG A 169 4.64 -5.79 -33.40
C ARG A 169 3.71 -6.80 -32.76
N ILE A 170 3.52 -6.68 -31.45
CA ILE A 170 2.69 -7.59 -30.66
C ILE A 170 1.56 -6.77 -30.04
N ASN A 171 0.33 -7.27 -30.13
CA ASN A 171 -0.85 -6.62 -29.57
C ASN A 171 -1.68 -7.59 -28.71
N PHE A 172 -1.70 -7.33 -27.42
CA PHE A 172 -2.54 -7.99 -26.42
C PHE A 172 -3.88 -7.25 -26.25
N PRO A 173 -4.96 -7.95 -25.85
CA PRO A 173 -6.24 -7.32 -25.60
C PRO A 173 -6.20 -6.43 -24.35
N ILE A 174 -6.93 -5.32 -24.37
CA ILE A 174 -6.96 -4.30 -23.30
C ILE A 174 -7.41 -4.89 -21.93
N ASN A 175 -8.20 -5.97 -21.95
CA ASN A 175 -8.72 -6.62 -20.75
C ASN A 175 -7.90 -7.86 -20.32
N ALA A 176 -6.69 -8.06 -20.85
CA ALA A 176 -5.83 -9.14 -20.42
C ALA A 176 -5.50 -9.00 -18.92
N GLN A 177 -5.91 -9.97 -18.12
CA GLN A 177 -5.53 -10.04 -16.72
C GLN A 177 -4.11 -10.58 -16.64
N VAL A 178 -3.19 -9.81 -16.07
CA VAL A 178 -1.82 -10.23 -15.83
C VAL A 178 -1.74 -10.77 -14.41
N SER A 179 -1.30 -12.02 -14.25
CA SER A 179 -0.90 -12.55 -12.96
C SER A 179 0.45 -11.93 -12.59
N ILE A 180 0.41 -10.79 -11.91
CA ILE A 180 1.63 -10.10 -11.47
C ILE A 180 2.29 -10.96 -10.38
N LYS A 181 3.16 -11.87 -10.79
CA LYS A 181 4.07 -12.55 -9.89
C LYS A 181 4.97 -11.46 -9.27
N PRO A 182 4.96 -11.29 -7.94
CA PRO A 182 5.79 -10.29 -7.29
C PRO A 182 7.25 -10.51 -7.64
N SER A 183 7.96 -9.45 -8.03
CA SER A 183 9.41 -9.51 -8.24
C SER A 183 10.19 -9.76 -6.94
N MET A 184 9.51 -9.70 -5.79
CA MET A 184 10.09 -9.80 -4.47
C MET A 184 9.33 -10.87 -3.67
N PRO A 185 10.05 -11.78 -2.96
CA PRO A 185 9.41 -12.75 -2.08
C PRO A 185 8.48 -12.05 -1.10
N GLU A 186 7.34 -12.66 -0.79
CA GLU A 186 6.30 -12.09 0.06
C GLU A 186 6.82 -11.64 1.43
N SER A 187 7.90 -12.26 1.92
CA SER A 187 8.60 -11.93 3.16
C SER A 187 9.27 -10.55 3.22
N PHE A 188 9.52 -9.90 2.08
CA PHE A 188 10.19 -8.58 2.03
C PHE A 188 9.25 -7.43 1.65
N ARG A 189 7.94 -7.67 1.63
CA ARG A 189 6.96 -6.63 1.38
C ARG A 189 6.59 -5.91 2.68
N PRO A 190 6.48 -4.58 2.67
CA PRO A 190 5.90 -3.88 3.80
C PRO A 190 4.45 -4.35 3.99
N GLU A 191 4.08 -4.69 5.22
CA GLU A 191 2.69 -4.98 5.56
C GLU A 191 1.83 -3.72 5.42
N LYS A 192 0.54 -3.94 5.20
CA LYS A 192 -0.42 -2.84 5.12
C LYS A 192 -0.48 -2.11 6.46
N GLU A 193 -0.42 -0.78 6.42
CA GLU A 193 -0.60 0.05 7.60
C GLU A 193 -1.97 -0.18 8.25
N ILE A 194 -1.98 -0.35 9.57
CA ILE A 194 -3.20 -0.56 10.37
C ILE A 194 -3.59 0.77 10.99
N HIS A 195 -4.76 1.29 10.61
CA HIS A 195 -5.35 2.48 11.22
C HIS A 195 -6.38 2.08 12.28
N HIS A 196 -6.21 2.57 13.50
CA HIS A 196 -7.21 2.41 14.55
C HIS A 196 -8.44 3.28 14.25
N ILE A 197 -9.62 2.65 14.15
CA ILE A 197 -10.88 3.35 13.94
C ILE A 197 -11.46 3.72 15.30
N PHE A 198 -11.43 5.01 15.63
CA PHE A 198 -12.08 5.52 16.84
C PHE A 198 -13.60 5.42 16.73
N ARG A 199 -14.25 5.22 17.89
CA ARG A 199 -15.70 5.28 17.99
C ARG A 199 -16.18 6.68 17.58
N LEU A 200 -17.22 6.73 16.74
CA LEU A 200 -17.85 8.00 16.37
C LEU A 200 -18.49 8.65 17.61
N PRO A 201 -18.46 9.99 17.71
CA PRO A 201 -19.15 10.69 18.79
C PRO A 201 -20.66 10.43 18.73
N ASP A 202 -21.27 10.22 19.90
CA ASP A 202 -22.71 10.00 19.99
C ASP A 202 -23.48 11.26 19.53
N LYS A 203 -24.59 11.05 18.82
CA LYS A 203 -25.40 12.16 18.27
C LYS A 203 -26.07 12.95 19.39
N GLN A 204 -25.72 14.22 19.52
CA GLN A 204 -26.36 15.14 20.47
C GLN A 204 -27.62 15.80 19.88
N ALA A 205 -28.55 16.19 20.75
CA ALA A 205 -29.74 16.95 20.38
C ALA A 205 -29.37 18.35 19.86
N PRO A 206 -30.18 18.97 18.98
CA PRO A 206 -29.91 20.31 18.47
C PRO A 206 -30.00 21.36 19.60
N LYS A 207 -29.07 22.34 19.57
CA LYS A 207 -28.91 23.35 20.64
C LYS A 207 -30.19 24.17 20.90
N TRP A 208 -30.94 24.51 19.84
CA TRP A 208 -32.17 25.29 19.98
C TRP A 208 -33.25 24.55 20.77
N LEU A 209 -33.34 23.23 20.59
CA LEU A 209 -34.31 22.39 21.30
C LEU A 209 -33.96 22.28 22.78
N SER A 210 -32.68 22.07 23.10
CA SER A 210 -32.19 22.09 24.49
C SER A 210 -32.45 23.44 25.18
N GLY A 211 -32.22 24.55 24.46
CA GLY A 211 -32.53 25.89 24.94
C GLY A 211 -34.01 26.10 25.23
N LEU A 212 -34.91 25.64 24.36
CA LEU A 212 -36.36 25.73 24.56
C LEU A 212 -36.81 25.02 25.85
N PHE A 213 -36.36 23.79 26.07
CA PHE A 213 -36.69 23.05 27.29
C PHE A 213 -36.09 23.68 28.55
N THR A 214 -34.91 24.29 28.44
CA THR A 214 -34.29 25.01 29.56
C THR A 214 -35.15 26.20 29.99
N ILE A 215 -35.68 26.97 29.03
CA ILE A 215 -36.63 28.06 29.30
C ILE A 215 -37.91 27.50 29.92
N LEU A 216 -38.44 26.40 29.38
CA LEU A 216 -39.65 25.75 29.89
C LEU A 216 -39.53 25.36 31.38
N VAL A 217 -38.35 24.90 31.82
CA VAL A 217 -38.08 24.57 33.24
C VAL A 217 -38.11 25.81 34.15
N VAL A 218 -37.79 27.00 33.63
CA VAL A 218 -37.82 28.26 34.39
C VAL A 218 -39.24 28.82 34.51
N VAL A 219 -40.16 28.50 33.58
CA VAL A 219 -41.53 29.04 33.54
C VAL A 219 -42.32 28.83 34.85
N PRO A 220 -42.35 27.64 35.47
CA PRO A 220 -43.06 27.44 36.74
C PRO A 220 -42.56 28.34 37.88
N TRP A 221 -41.28 28.69 37.90
CA TRP A 221 -40.71 29.58 38.91
C TRP A 221 -41.18 31.02 38.72
N VAL A 222 -41.24 31.51 37.48
CA VAL A 222 -41.80 32.83 37.17
C VAL A 222 -43.28 32.89 37.54
N PHE A 223 -44.02 31.84 37.21
CA PHE A 223 -45.43 31.72 37.59
C PHE A 223 -45.61 31.74 39.12
N LEU A 224 -44.78 31.02 39.88
CA LEU A 224 -44.82 31.02 41.35
C LEU A 224 -44.62 32.44 41.92
N LEU A 225 -43.64 33.19 41.42
CA LEU A 225 -43.37 34.55 41.86
C LEU A 225 -44.55 35.49 41.55
N ALA A 226 -45.16 35.36 40.37
CA ALA A 226 -46.36 36.12 40.02
C ALA A 226 -47.55 35.76 40.92
N ALA A 227 -47.75 34.47 41.22
CA ALA A 227 -48.80 34.00 42.11
C ALA A 227 -48.66 34.56 43.53
N TRP A 228 -47.44 34.63 44.07
CA TRP A 228 -47.17 35.28 45.36
C TRP A 228 -47.54 36.76 45.38
N GLY A 229 -47.26 37.49 44.29
CA GLY A 229 -47.68 38.88 44.15
C GLY A 229 -49.20 39.05 44.16
N ILE A 230 -49.92 38.18 43.44
CA ILE A 230 -51.39 38.20 43.38
C ILE A 230 -52.02 37.84 44.74
N LEU A 231 -51.44 36.86 45.44
CA LEU A 231 -51.92 36.38 46.74
C LEU A 231 -51.55 37.31 47.91
N GLY A 232 -50.80 38.38 47.67
CA GLY A 232 -50.40 39.34 48.71
C GLY A 232 -49.38 38.80 49.71
N ALA A 233 -48.55 37.83 49.30
CA ALA A 233 -47.45 37.32 50.12
C ALA A 233 -46.48 38.48 50.44
N ASN A 234 -46.25 38.74 51.73
CA ASN A 234 -45.43 39.86 52.18
C ASN A 234 -44.32 39.43 53.14
N ILE A 235 -43.30 40.27 53.23
CA ILE A 235 -42.09 40.03 54.04
C ILE A 235 -42.04 41.02 55.22
N SER A 236 -43.19 41.62 55.58
CA SER A 236 -43.28 42.70 56.58
C SER A 236 -42.70 42.31 57.95
N ASN A 237 -42.95 41.06 58.36
CA ASN A 237 -42.43 40.51 59.61
C ASN A 237 -40.93 40.18 59.57
N ALA A 238 -40.23 40.24 58.44
CA ALA A 238 -38.79 39.95 58.38
C ALA A 238 -37.91 41.10 58.88
N PHE A 239 -38.41 42.33 58.85
CA PHE A 239 -37.65 43.55 59.19
C PHE A 239 -37.91 44.05 60.61
N GLU A 240 -38.41 43.18 61.49
CA GLU A 240 -38.74 43.57 62.85
C GLU A 240 -37.46 43.78 63.68
N PRO A 241 -37.24 44.98 64.27
CA PRO A 241 -35.94 45.36 64.85
C PRO A 241 -35.41 44.40 65.91
N SER A 242 -36.29 43.74 66.67
CA SER A 242 -35.90 42.81 67.73
C SER A 242 -35.42 41.44 67.22
N THR A 243 -35.70 41.07 65.97
CA THR A 243 -35.39 39.75 65.40
C THR A 243 -34.60 39.79 64.10
N ILE A 244 -34.29 40.99 63.59
CA ILE A 244 -33.69 41.18 62.26
C ILE A 244 -32.27 40.63 62.16
N VAL A 245 -31.44 40.82 63.18
CA VAL A 245 -30.04 40.36 63.21
C VAL A 245 -29.91 38.83 63.08
N PRO A 246 -30.57 38.02 63.93
CA PRO A 246 -30.51 36.56 63.81
C PRO A 246 -31.20 36.06 62.54
N ALA A 247 -32.26 36.74 62.07
CA ALA A 247 -32.92 36.38 60.81
C ALA A 247 -32.01 36.58 59.59
N ILE A 248 -31.34 37.74 59.47
CA ILE A 248 -30.40 38.01 58.37
C ILE A 248 -29.24 37.01 58.42
N ALA A 249 -28.67 36.77 59.60
CA ALA A 249 -27.58 35.81 59.74
C ALA A 249 -28.01 34.39 59.33
N PHE A 250 -29.27 34.00 59.58
CA PHE A 250 -29.81 32.71 59.15
C PHE A 250 -30.06 32.64 57.64
N PHE A 251 -30.61 33.69 57.03
CA PHE A 251 -30.75 33.73 55.57
C PHE A 251 -29.40 33.79 54.85
N ALA A 252 -28.40 34.48 55.44
CA ALA A 252 -27.05 34.50 54.94
C ALA A 252 -26.39 33.11 55.01
N SER A 253 -26.61 32.34 56.08
CA SER A 253 -26.10 30.98 56.17
C SER A 253 -26.78 30.02 55.19
N LEU A 254 -28.09 30.17 54.95
CA LEU A 254 -28.80 29.45 53.89
C LEU A 254 -28.29 29.83 52.49
N GLY A 255 -28.07 31.12 52.22
CA GLY A 255 -27.44 31.58 50.98
C GLY A 255 -26.02 31.03 50.81
N GLY A 256 -25.27 30.94 51.91
CA GLY A 256 -23.97 30.28 51.96
C GLY A 256 -24.04 28.81 51.56
N TRP A 257 -25.07 28.07 51.98
CA TRP A 257 -25.28 26.68 51.58
C TRP A 257 -25.56 26.54 50.08
N VAL A 258 -26.44 27.39 49.53
CA VAL A 258 -26.73 27.41 48.08
C VAL A 258 -25.46 27.75 47.29
N TYR A 259 -24.68 28.72 47.75
CA TYR A 259 -23.42 29.10 47.13
C TYR A 259 -22.37 27.99 47.21
N LEU A 260 -22.25 27.32 48.36
CA LEU A 260 -21.33 26.20 48.54
C LEU A 260 -21.70 25.02 47.64
N MET A 261 -23.01 24.72 47.50
CA MET A 261 -23.52 23.74 46.54
C MET A 261 -23.17 24.10 45.10
N TYR A 262 -23.34 25.36 44.72
CA TYR A 262 -22.96 25.86 43.40
C TYR A 262 -21.45 25.73 43.15
N MET A 263 -20.63 26.08 44.14
CA MET A 263 -19.17 25.94 44.07
C MET A 263 -18.71 24.49 44.01
N TYR A 264 -19.40 23.60 44.73
CA TYR A 264 -19.21 22.15 44.63
C TYR A 264 -19.49 21.62 43.22
N TRP A 265 -20.59 22.07 42.61
CA TRP A 265 -20.91 21.69 41.23
C TRP A 265 -19.85 22.18 40.22
N LEU A 266 -19.27 23.36 40.43
CA LEU A 266 -18.29 23.94 39.50
C LEU A 266 -16.86 23.41 39.66
N LYS A 267 -16.34 23.36 40.90
CA LYS A 267 -14.88 23.25 41.12
C LYS A 267 -14.44 22.51 42.40
N LEU A 268 -15.24 22.44 43.46
CA LEU A 268 -14.76 21.86 44.73
C LEU A 268 -14.75 20.33 44.69
N ASN A 269 -13.73 19.76 45.31
CA ASN A 269 -13.67 18.33 45.58
C ASN A 269 -14.56 17.95 46.77
N MET A 270 -14.96 16.67 46.86
CA MET A 270 -15.84 16.16 47.92
C MET A 270 -15.33 16.48 49.34
N PHE A 271 -14.03 16.32 49.61
CA PHE A 271 -13.46 16.60 50.93
C PHE A 271 -13.45 18.10 51.28
N GLN A 272 -13.23 18.97 50.30
CA GLN A 272 -13.29 20.43 50.49
C GLN A 272 -14.73 20.86 50.77
N PHE A 273 -15.68 20.33 50.00
CA PHE A 273 -17.10 20.53 50.23
C PHE A 273 -17.51 20.10 51.64
N LEU A 274 -17.05 18.93 52.10
CA LEU A 274 -17.35 18.44 53.44
C LEU A 274 -16.69 19.29 54.55
N TYR A 275 -15.45 19.75 54.34
CA TYR A 275 -14.76 20.63 55.30
C TYR A 275 -15.47 21.99 55.44
N TYR A 276 -15.71 22.69 54.33
CA TYR A 276 -16.41 23.98 54.34
C TYR A 276 -17.87 23.82 54.77
N GLY A 277 -18.53 22.75 54.33
CA GLY A 277 -19.91 22.41 54.71
C GLY A 277 -20.02 22.05 56.19
N GLY A 278 -19.02 21.40 56.78
CA GLY A 278 -18.96 21.12 58.21
C GLY A 278 -18.88 22.41 59.03
N LEU A 279 -17.97 23.32 58.68
CA LEU A 279 -17.85 24.63 59.33
C LEU A 279 -19.13 25.48 59.16
N LEU A 280 -19.63 25.57 57.93
CA LEU A 280 -20.85 26.31 57.61
C LEU A 280 -22.08 25.69 58.30
N GLY A 281 -22.14 24.36 58.40
CA GLY A 281 -23.21 23.63 59.08
C GLY A 281 -23.28 23.94 60.58
N LEU A 282 -22.14 23.96 61.27
CA LEU A 282 -22.08 24.36 62.67
C LEU A 282 -22.56 25.82 62.86
N ALA A 283 -22.11 26.74 62.00
CA ALA A 283 -22.56 28.13 62.04
C ALA A 283 -24.07 28.25 61.76
N THR A 284 -24.57 27.53 60.76
CA THR A 284 -25.99 27.50 60.38
C THR A 284 -26.85 26.95 61.52
N PHE A 285 -26.37 25.93 62.22
CA PHE A 285 -27.07 25.34 63.37
C PHE A 285 -27.25 26.35 64.51
N VAL A 286 -26.18 27.04 64.91
CA VAL A 286 -26.22 28.02 66.00
C VAL A 286 -27.13 29.20 65.66
N VAL A 287 -26.93 29.79 64.48
CA VAL A 287 -27.70 30.96 64.04
C VAL A 287 -29.16 30.59 63.77
N GLY A 288 -29.41 29.44 63.15
CA GLY A 288 -30.76 28.94 62.89
C GLY A 288 -31.55 28.67 64.17
N ARG A 289 -30.93 28.05 65.19
CA ARG A 289 -31.56 27.88 66.50
C ARG A 289 -31.98 29.23 67.09
N ARG A 290 -31.08 30.23 67.07
CA ARG A 290 -31.36 31.58 67.59
C ARG A 290 -32.52 32.22 66.82
N ALA A 291 -32.48 32.21 65.49
CA ALA A 291 -33.52 32.79 64.64
C ALA A 291 -34.89 32.15 64.87
N LEU A 292 -34.96 30.82 64.98
CA LEU A 292 -36.22 30.11 65.21
C LEU A 292 -36.80 30.35 66.61
N VAL A 293 -35.96 30.41 67.65
CA VAL A 293 -36.40 30.74 69.02
C VAL A 293 -36.94 32.16 69.09
N ASP A 294 -36.23 33.12 68.50
CA ASP A 294 -36.65 34.53 68.50
C ASP A 294 -37.97 34.71 67.73
N ARG A 295 -38.17 33.94 66.65
CA ARG A 295 -39.46 33.87 65.94
C ARG A 295 -40.58 33.29 66.78
N ALA A 296 -40.32 32.21 67.52
CA ALA A 296 -41.31 31.61 68.40
C ALA A 296 -41.72 32.58 69.53
N GLN A 297 -40.76 33.29 70.12
CA GLN A 297 -41.02 34.31 71.14
C GLN A 297 -41.81 35.50 70.59
N LEU A 298 -41.51 35.93 69.37
CA LEU A 298 -42.26 36.98 68.69
C LEU A 298 -43.73 36.62 68.51
N ARG A 299 -44.01 35.36 68.14
CA ARG A 299 -45.39 34.85 68.02
C ARG A 299 -46.14 34.96 69.34
N LEU A 300 -45.51 34.48 70.42
CA LEU A 300 -46.08 34.56 71.78
C LEU A 300 -46.34 36.00 72.22
N LYS A 301 -45.44 36.93 71.88
CA LYS A 301 -45.58 38.35 72.22
C LYS A 301 -46.69 39.05 71.43
N LYS A 302 -46.91 38.67 70.16
CA LYS A 302 -47.94 39.24 69.28
C LYS A 302 -49.33 38.63 69.49
N GLY A 303 -49.47 37.59 70.32
CA GLY A 303 -50.75 36.97 70.65
C GLY A 303 -51.38 36.15 69.51
N TYR A 304 -50.55 35.64 68.60
CA TYR A 304 -50.97 34.66 67.57
C TYR A 304 -50.83 33.22 68.06
#